data_AF-A0A5B1R1W7-F1
#
_entry.id   AF-A0A5B1R1W7-F1
#
_cell.length_a   1.000
_cell.length_b   1.000
_cell.length_c   1.000
_cell.angle_alpha   90.00
_cell.angle_beta   90.00
_cell.angle_gamma   90.00
#
_symmetry.space_group_name_H-M   'P 1'
#
loop_
_entity.id
_entity.type
_entity.pdbx_description
1 polymer ?
#
loop_
_entity_poly.entity_id
_entity_poly.type
_entity_poly.pdbx_seq_one_letter_code
_entity_poly.pdbx_strand_id
1 'polypeptide(L)'
;MAQKMAKYEADKSRRAFCSLARSRDACTALKNDFRLGEGLMDSSRLPESSKPHADLPVFCTSAIEYGKLQGSIKSDGDPSCFNCVEDTGIPALRTWCHALAGPTREKATGRLFTSLETLARSVWHYVDIAGEHDDPEFAHLKAQWDKDPTDDGSGIEIRLTNEFKTVVDDVVEDLKIEFAESLQDACNEGADLACEEAQLICEEVLDHENVDPHTIKAILRHKGVFGHYRDLNEALAEPLLKAISRPWTGFFRRAFFESLKISIPLIIENLFQDVLDGAANCVHPLLIKLMKGCLRDASSTILIELRAARRHISEEQKALSRSIPEHIKEGLDECYKHVAELNLRGRGSIMKRKAAFMKDIDRRSETIFHGTAEMIMTEVYEILEDAATEIKSGLESLAGDIEANISTLWEDVQSDALEIKAREYARDCAEDVLQEVQSCHDKMDAYFPDLRDNSPSSFPV
;
A
#
# COMPACT_ATOMS: atom_id res chain seq x y z
N MET A 1 47.60 33.87 -30.21
CA MET A 1 47.00 32.75 -29.45
C MET A 1 46.04 33.25 -28.38
N ALA A 2 46.46 34.20 -27.53
CA ALA A 2 45.63 34.80 -26.48
C ALA A 2 44.28 35.36 -26.96
N GLN A 3 44.24 36.10 -28.08
CA GLN A 3 42.97 36.62 -28.64
C GLN A 3 42.00 35.53 -29.12
N LYS A 4 42.51 34.35 -29.54
CA LYS A 4 41.65 33.22 -29.96
C LYS A 4 41.06 32.49 -28.76
N MET A 5 41.85 32.30 -27.69
CA MET A 5 41.39 31.74 -26.42
C MET A 5 40.32 32.64 -25.77
N ALA A 6 40.59 33.95 -25.69
CA ALA A 6 39.64 34.92 -25.13
C ALA A 6 38.31 34.95 -25.90
N LYS A 7 38.36 34.82 -27.23
CA LYS A 7 37.15 34.72 -28.07
C LYS A 7 36.38 33.42 -27.81
N TYR A 8 37.08 32.28 -27.69
CA TYR A 8 36.47 30.99 -27.40
C TYR A 8 35.78 30.96 -26.03
N GLU A 9 36.43 31.50 -25.00
CA GLU A 9 35.85 31.63 -23.66
C GLU A 9 34.63 32.55 -23.66
N ALA A 10 34.68 33.69 -24.35
CA ALA A 10 33.53 34.59 -24.49
C ALA A 10 32.35 33.91 -25.22
N ASP A 11 32.62 33.17 -26.28
CA ASP A 11 31.60 32.40 -27.02
C ASP A 11 31.02 31.24 -26.20
N LYS A 12 31.83 30.61 -25.35
CA LYS A 12 31.38 29.57 -24.42
C LYS A 12 30.51 30.16 -23.30
N SER A 13 30.93 31.25 -22.68
CA SER A 13 30.14 31.98 -21.67
C SER A 13 28.81 32.49 -22.22
N ARG A 14 28.79 32.95 -23.47
CA ARG A 14 27.53 33.33 -24.14
C ARG A 14 26.60 32.13 -24.33
N ARG A 15 27.14 30.96 -24.71
CA ARG A 15 26.35 29.72 -24.83
C ARG A 15 25.80 29.26 -23.48
N ALA A 16 26.62 29.28 -22.42
CA ALA A 16 26.19 28.98 -21.06
C ALA A 16 25.02 29.88 -20.64
N PHE A 17 25.16 31.21 -20.82
CA PHE A 17 24.13 32.18 -20.49
C PHE A 17 22.81 31.91 -21.22
N CYS A 18 22.86 31.71 -22.54
CA CYS A 18 21.67 31.40 -23.32
C CYS A 18 21.04 30.06 -22.94
N SER A 19 21.86 29.04 -22.63
CA SER A 19 21.37 27.72 -22.21
C SER A 19 20.69 27.79 -20.85
N LEU A 20 21.28 28.50 -19.87
CA LEU A 20 20.70 28.69 -18.54
C LEU A 20 19.38 29.46 -18.61
N ALA A 21 19.31 30.52 -19.41
CA ALA A 21 18.07 31.28 -19.62
C ALA A 21 16.96 30.39 -20.21
N ARG A 22 17.27 29.61 -21.26
CA ARG A 22 16.32 28.65 -21.85
C ARG A 22 15.88 27.58 -20.87
N SER A 23 16.83 27.01 -20.10
CA SER A 23 16.52 26.02 -19.08
C SER A 23 15.57 26.60 -18.02
N ARG A 24 15.80 27.84 -17.56
CA ARG A 24 14.91 28.50 -16.61
C ARG A 24 13.50 28.65 -17.19
N ASP A 25 13.39 29.18 -18.40
CA ASP A 25 12.10 29.43 -19.04
C ASP A 25 11.35 28.11 -19.31
N ALA A 26 12.04 27.06 -19.77
CA ALA A 26 11.47 25.73 -19.98
C ALA A 26 11.02 25.08 -18.68
N CYS A 27 11.83 25.18 -17.62
CA CYS A 27 11.48 24.67 -16.30
C CYS A 27 10.26 25.41 -15.72
N THR A 28 10.12 26.73 -15.93
CA THR A 28 8.93 27.49 -15.53
C THR A 28 7.70 27.11 -16.36
N ALA A 29 7.84 26.96 -17.68
CA ALA A 29 6.75 26.55 -18.56
C ALA A 29 6.22 25.16 -18.17
N LEU A 30 7.11 24.17 -18.04
CA LEU A 30 6.73 22.81 -17.64
C LEU A 30 6.06 22.79 -16.26
N LYS A 31 6.53 23.57 -15.30
CA LYS A 31 5.86 23.71 -13.99
C LYS A 31 4.44 24.25 -14.13
N ASN A 32 4.22 25.22 -15.01
CA ASN A 32 2.88 25.77 -15.24
C ASN A 32 1.98 24.77 -15.97
N ASP A 33 2.51 24.03 -16.94
CA ASP A 33 1.78 22.96 -17.65
C ASP A 33 1.31 21.88 -16.67
N PHE A 34 2.17 21.45 -15.74
CA PHE A 34 1.81 20.52 -14.66
C PHE A 34 0.75 21.09 -13.70
N ARG A 35 0.81 22.39 -13.38
CA ARG A 35 -0.19 23.04 -12.51
C ARG A 35 -1.55 23.20 -13.18
N LEU A 36 -1.56 23.42 -14.49
CA LEU A 36 -2.78 23.65 -15.28
C LEU A 36 -3.38 22.34 -15.81
N GLY A 37 -2.69 21.20 -15.64
CA GLY A 37 -3.17 19.89 -16.09
C GLY A 37 -3.12 19.70 -17.62
N GLU A 38 -2.58 20.66 -18.36
CA GLU A 38 -2.47 20.60 -19.81
C GLU A 38 -1.13 19.94 -20.20
N GLY A 39 -1.18 18.65 -20.55
CA GLY A 39 -0.20 18.12 -21.51
C GLY A 39 0.56 16.83 -21.19
N LEU A 40 0.39 16.20 -20.03
CA LEU A 40 1.10 14.93 -19.75
C LEU A 40 0.32 13.88 -18.96
N MET A 41 -0.83 14.23 -18.39
CA MET A 41 -1.75 13.29 -17.76
C MET A 41 -3.17 13.61 -18.25
N ASP A 42 -3.87 12.59 -18.71
CA ASP A 42 -5.29 12.64 -19.10
C ASP A 42 -6.12 13.06 -17.87
N SER A 43 -6.38 14.37 -17.75
CA SER A 43 -7.05 15.00 -16.60
C SER A 43 -8.50 14.56 -16.43
N SER A 44 -9.04 13.80 -17.39
CA SER A 44 -10.36 13.17 -17.32
C SER A 44 -10.45 12.01 -16.32
N ARG A 45 -9.33 11.57 -15.72
CA ARG A 45 -9.25 10.35 -14.88
C ARG A 45 -8.99 10.59 -13.38
N LEU A 46 -9.03 11.82 -12.88
CA LEU A 46 -8.83 12.11 -11.44
C LEU A 46 -10.08 12.78 -10.84
N PRO A 47 -10.57 12.31 -9.67
CA PRO A 47 -11.67 12.97 -8.95
C PRO A 47 -11.32 14.41 -8.61
N GLU A 48 -12.32 15.31 -8.70
CA GLU A 48 -12.22 16.76 -8.36
C GLU A 48 -11.70 17.04 -6.93
N SER A 49 -11.62 16.03 -6.05
CA SER A 49 -11.05 16.16 -4.71
C SER A 49 -9.52 16.06 -4.65
N SER A 50 -8.82 16.06 -5.78
CA SER A 50 -7.35 16.08 -5.82
C SER A 50 -6.88 17.46 -6.29
N LYS A 51 -6.68 18.38 -5.34
CA LYS A 51 -5.99 19.65 -5.62
C LYS A 51 -4.66 19.36 -6.33
N PRO A 52 -4.27 20.17 -7.32
CA PRO A 52 -3.10 19.92 -8.15
C PRO A 52 -1.88 19.73 -7.27
N HIS A 53 -1.13 18.66 -7.57
CA HIS A 53 0.07 18.26 -6.87
C HIS A 53 0.94 19.47 -6.52
N ALA A 54 1.31 19.54 -5.23
CA ALA A 54 2.26 20.50 -4.67
C ALA A 54 3.43 20.76 -5.63
N ASP A 55 3.83 22.02 -5.77
CA ASP A 55 4.88 22.57 -6.65
C ASP A 55 6.01 21.57 -7.01
N LEU A 56 5.78 20.74 -8.03
CA LEU A 56 6.72 19.69 -8.42
C LEU A 56 8.01 20.34 -8.93
N PRO A 57 9.18 19.98 -8.40
CA PRO A 57 10.43 20.55 -8.86
C PRO A 57 10.78 19.99 -10.24
N VAL A 58 11.05 20.90 -11.19
CA VAL A 58 11.47 20.57 -12.55
C VAL A 58 12.94 20.92 -12.70
N PHE A 59 13.72 19.97 -13.20
CA PHE A 59 15.17 20.11 -13.39
C PHE A 59 15.52 19.94 -14.86
N CYS A 60 16.02 21.01 -15.46
CA CYS A 60 16.50 21.00 -16.84
C CYS A 60 17.97 20.56 -16.81
N THR A 61 18.24 19.29 -17.15
CA THR A 61 19.56 18.66 -16.92
C THR A 61 20.34 18.39 -18.20
N SER A 62 21.68 18.34 -18.09
CA SER A 62 22.59 17.91 -19.15
C SER A 62 23.58 16.87 -18.65
N ALA A 63 23.25 15.60 -18.87
CA ALA A 63 24.10 14.47 -18.48
C ALA A 63 25.45 14.45 -19.23
N ILE A 64 25.45 14.84 -20.51
CA ILE A 64 26.66 14.82 -21.36
C ILE A 64 27.67 15.88 -20.88
N GLU A 65 27.24 17.12 -20.68
CA GLU A 65 28.15 18.18 -20.19
C GLU A 65 28.61 17.90 -18.75
N TYR A 66 27.75 17.36 -17.89
CA TYR A 66 28.15 16.91 -16.56
C TYR A 66 29.24 15.82 -16.63
N GLY A 67 29.06 14.81 -17.48
CA GLY A 67 30.04 13.74 -17.68
C GLY A 67 31.37 14.22 -18.26
N LYS A 68 31.34 15.23 -19.14
CA LYS A 68 32.56 15.87 -19.68
C LYS A 68 33.29 16.69 -18.62
N LEU A 69 32.58 17.48 -17.82
CA LEU A 69 33.16 18.29 -16.73
C LEU A 69 33.74 17.43 -15.59
N GLN A 70 33.15 16.27 -15.31
CA GLN A 70 33.68 15.28 -14.36
C GLN A 70 34.83 14.42 -14.95
N GLY A 71 35.15 14.58 -16.24
CA GLY A 71 36.17 13.79 -16.92
C GLY A 71 35.78 12.32 -17.15
N SER A 72 34.51 11.97 -16.94
CA SER A 72 33.97 10.62 -17.15
C SER A 72 33.70 10.31 -18.63
N ILE A 73 33.43 11.32 -19.45
CA ILE A 73 33.25 11.19 -20.91
C ILE A 73 34.41 11.88 -21.62
N LYS A 74 35.30 11.10 -22.23
CA LYS A 74 36.50 11.60 -22.94
C LYS A 74 36.39 11.53 -24.48
N SER A 75 35.44 10.75 -25.01
CA SER A 75 35.28 10.50 -26.45
C SER A 75 34.66 11.68 -27.22
N ASP A 76 33.83 12.48 -26.57
CA ASP A 76 33.02 13.54 -27.20
C ASP A 76 33.66 14.94 -27.12
N GLY A 77 34.96 15.01 -26.81
CA GLY A 77 35.71 16.26 -26.66
C GLY A 77 35.35 17.05 -25.40
N ASP A 78 35.97 18.22 -25.26
CA ASP A 78 35.88 19.07 -24.07
C ASP A 78 34.47 19.66 -23.85
N PRO A 79 34.13 20.04 -22.60
CA PRO A 79 32.89 20.75 -22.28
C PRO A 79 32.70 21.98 -23.17
N SER A 80 31.56 22.05 -23.86
CA SER A 80 31.32 23.01 -24.93
C SER A 80 30.36 24.12 -24.54
N CYS A 81 29.49 23.84 -23.56
CA CYS A 81 28.44 24.74 -23.11
C CYS A 81 28.72 25.33 -21.73
N PHE A 82 29.01 24.50 -20.72
CA PHE A 82 29.15 24.92 -19.32
C PHE A 82 30.60 24.91 -18.83
N ASN A 83 30.88 25.69 -17.79
CA ASN A 83 32.20 25.77 -17.14
C ASN A 83 32.22 25.19 -15.73
N CYS A 84 31.06 25.00 -15.11
CA CYS A 84 30.91 24.40 -13.79
C CYS A 84 29.83 23.31 -13.82
N VAL A 85 29.92 22.37 -12.88
CA VAL A 85 29.03 21.20 -12.83
C VAL A 85 27.63 21.58 -12.34
N GLU A 86 27.51 22.69 -11.61
CA GLU A 86 26.28 23.25 -11.07
C GLU A 86 25.32 23.66 -12.19
N ASP A 87 25.83 24.28 -13.25
CA ASP A 87 25.05 24.75 -14.40
C ASP A 87 24.38 23.61 -15.20
N THR A 88 24.80 22.37 -14.97
CA THR A 88 24.25 21.19 -15.66
C THR A 88 22.92 20.70 -15.07
N GLY A 89 22.52 21.20 -13.90
CA GLY A 89 21.31 20.78 -13.19
C GLY A 89 21.37 19.38 -12.54
N ILE A 90 22.37 18.56 -12.84
CA ILE A 90 22.52 17.21 -12.27
C ILE A 90 22.78 17.22 -10.74
N PRO A 91 23.62 18.12 -10.18
CA PRO A 91 23.81 18.19 -8.73
C PRO A 91 22.53 18.54 -7.96
N ALA A 92 21.71 19.46 -8.50
CA ALA A 92 20.44 19.85 -7.92
C ALA A 92 19.43 18.68 -7.94
N LEU A 93 19.33 17.97 -9.06
CA LEU A 93 18.51 16.76 -9.18
C LEU A 93 18.96 15.69 -8.17
N ARG A 94 20.26 15.43 -8.06
CA ARG A 94 20.81 14.45 -7.11
C ARG A 94 20.48 14.82 -5.66
N THR A 95 20.65 16.08 -5.30
CA THR A 95 20.31 16.59 -3.96
C THR A 95 18.84 16.38 -3.65
N TRP A 96 17.97 16.68 -4.62
CA TRP A 96 16.53 16.46 -4.49
C TRP A 96 16.18 14.97 -4.36
N CYS A 97 16.77 14.08 -5.16
CA CYS A 97 16.55 12.63 -5.02
C CYS A 97 16.99 12.10 -3.64
N HIS A 98 18.11 12.60 -3.10
CA HIS A 98 18.56 12.22 -1.75
C HIS A 98 17.62 12.75 -0.67
N ALA A 99 17.16 13.99 -0.79
CA ALA A 99 16.19 14.59 0.13
C ALA A 99 14.85 13.85 0.08
N LEU A 100 14.36 13.51 -1.11
CA LEU A 100 13.11 12.77 -1.32
C LEU A 100 13.17 11.38 -0.66
N ALA A 101 14.31 10.70 -0.78
CA ALA A 101 14.52 9.39 -0.16
C ALA A 101 14.85 9.48 1.34
N GLY A 102 15.13 10.67 1.88
CA GLY A 102 15.56 10.89 3.26
C GLY A 102 14.61 10.27 4.28
N PRO A 103 13.32 10.66 4.32
CA PRO A 103 12.36 10.13 5.28
C PRO A 103 12.17 8.60 5.19
N THR A 104 12.17 8.05 3.97
CA THR A 104 12.06 6.59 3.77
C THR A 104 13.30 5.87 4.27
N ARG A 105 14.50 6.41 4.01
CA ARG A 105 15.78 5.84 4.49
C ARG A 105 15.91 5.93 6.01
N GLU A 106 15.52 7.04 6.61
CA GLU A 106 15.49 7.23 8.07
C GLU A 106 14.58 6.18 8.71
N LYS A 107 13.34 6.05 8.20
CA LYS A 107 12.38 5.04 8.69
C LYS A 107 12.89 3.61 8.52
N ALA A 108 13.51 3.29 7.38
CA ALA A 108 14.08 1.97 7.13
C ALA A 108 15.27 1.67 8.06
N THR A 109 16.13 2.66 8.30
CA THR A 109 17.28 2.54 9.20
C THR A 109 16.83 2.38 10.65
N GLY A 110 15.83 3.17 11.08
CA GLY A 110 15.22 3.03 12.40
C GLY A 110 14.62 1.64 12.62
N ARG A 111 13.89 1.10 11.63
CA ARG A 111 13.39 -0.28 11.69
C ARG A 111 14.50 -1.30 11.85
N LEU A 112 15.58 -1.19 11.08
CA LEU A 112 16.72 -2.09 11.18
C LEU A 112 17.34 -2.03 12.58
N PHE A 113 17.53 -0.84 13.14
CA PHE A 113 18.08 -0.68 14.49
C PHE A 113 17.15 -1.27 15.55
N THR A 114 15.83 -1.02 15.47
CA THR A 114 14.86 -1.65 16.36
C THR A 114 14.92 -3.18 16.27
N SER A 115 14.99 -3.76 15.06
CA SER A 115 15.11 -5.21 14.89
C SER A 115 16.40 -5.78 15.47
N LEU A 116 17.54 -5.11 15.25
CA LEU A 116 18.83 -5.52 15.84
C LEU A 116 18.83 -5.40 17.37
N GLU A 117 18.21 -4.35 17.90
CA GLU A 117 18.06 -4.12 19.33
C GLU A 117 17.16 -5.18 19.98
N THR A 118 16.04 -5.52 19.35
CA THR A 118 15.16 -6.62 19.79
C THR A 118 15.89 -7.96 19.78
N LEU A 119 16.61 -8.28 18.69
CA LEU A 119 17.39 -9.52 18.59
C LEU A 119 18.48 -9.59 19.66
N ALA A 120 19.29 -8.54 19.81
CA ALA A 120 20.37 -8.52 20.78
C ALA A 120 19.83 -8.61 22.22
N ARG A 121 18.70 -7.96 22.53
CA ARG A 121 18.03 -8.13 23.84
C ARG A 121 17.50 -9.53 24.06
N SER A 122 16.92 -10.16 23.03
CA SER A 122 16.43 -11.53 23.12
C SER A 122 17.58 -12.50 23.43
N VAL A 123 18.69 -12.41 22.69
CA VAL A 123 19.91 -13.21 22.96
C VAL A 123 20.47 -12.94 24.34
N TRP A 124 20.60 -11.66 24.72
CA TRP A 124 21.08 -11.29 26.05
C TRP A 124 20.19 -11.90 27.14
N HIS A 125 18.87 -11.83 26.97
CA HIS A 125 17.94 -12.31 27.98
C HIS A 125 17.94 -13.84 28.09
N TYR A 126 17.94 -14.53 26.95
CA TYR A 126 18.07 -15.99 26.91
C TYR A 126 19.30 -16.45 27.68
N VAL A 127 20.45 -15.83 27.42
CA VAL A 127 21.74 -16.18 28.02
C VAL A 127 21.88 -15.74 29.49
N ASP A 128 21.11 -14.75 29.92
CA ASP A 128 21.04 -14.30 31.32
C ASP A 128 20.17 -15.22 32.18
N ILE A 129 19.06 -15.72 31.64
CA ILE A 129 18.14 -16.67 32.31
C ILE A 129 18.71 -18.09 32.30
N ALA A 130 19.39 -18.47 31.22
CA ALA A 130 19.86 -19.83 31.00
C ALA A 130 20.90 -20.27 32.04
N GLY A 131 20.45 -21.03 33.06
CA GLY A 131 21.33 -21.69 34.03
C GLY A 131 20.88 -21.68 35.49
N GLU A 132 19.72 -21.11 35.83
CA GLU A 132 19.20 -21.13 37.23
C GLU A 132 18.34 -22.36 37.59
N HIS A 133 18.20 -23.35 36.71
CA HIS A 133 17.09 -24.31 36.79
C HIS A 133 17.49 -25.70 37.34
N ASP A 134 17.53 -25.79 38.67
CA ASP A 134 17.17 -27.00 39.44
C ASP A 134 15.92 -26.72 40.32
N ASP A 135 15.18 -25.65 40.02
CA ASP A 135 14.08 -25.16 40.86
C ASP A 135 12.74 -25.80 40.45
N PRO A 136 12.04 -26.50 41.37
CA PRO A 136 10.75 -27.15 41.12
C PRO A 136 9.64 -26.21 40.61
N GLU A 137 9.78 -24.90 40.80
CA GLU A 137 8.80 -23.90 40.38
C GLU A 137 8.75 -23.76 38.84
N PHE A 138 9.87 -23.92 38.13
CA PHE A 138 9.89 -23.89 36.65
C PHE A 138 9.37 -25.19 36.02
N ALA A 139 9.56 -26.33 36.70
CA ALA A 139 8.97 -27.59 36.27
C ALA A 139 7.43 -27.58 36.34
N HIS A 140 6.85 -26.85 37.31
CA HIS A 140 5.40 -26.65 37.40
C HIS A 140 4.87 -25.78 36.26
N LEU A 141 5.53 -24.66 35.97
CA LEU A 141 5.15 -23.78 34.85
C LEU A 141 5.24 -24.51 33.50
N LYS A 142 6.32 -25.29 33.29
CA LYS A 142 6.46 -26.14 32.11
C LYS A 142 5.30 -27.13 31.98
N ALA A 143 4.96 -27.84 33.04
CA ALA A 143 3.85 -28.80 33.01
C ALA A 143 2.48 -28.16 32.70
N GLN A 144 2.31 -26.87 32.99
CA GLN A 144 1.05 -26.16 32.79
C GLN A 144 0.96 -25.48 31.42
N TRP A 145 2.07 -24.98 30.88
CA TRP A 145 2.08 -24.07 29.74
C TRP A 145 2.93 -24.52 28.54
N ASP A 146 3.79 -25.53 28.72
CA ASP A 146 4.56 -26.12 27.63
C ASP A 146 3.64 -26.90 26.70
N LYS A 147 4.07 -27.05 25.45
CA LYS A 147 3.31 -27.77 24.43
C LYS A 147 3.32 -29.26 24.75
N ASP A 148 2.14 -29.87 24.90
CA ASP A 148 2.01 -31.32 25.03
C ASP A 148 2.29 -31.96 23.66
N PRO A 149 3.34 -32.77 23.52
CA PRO A 149 3.68 -33.42 22.25
C PRO A 149 2.63 -34.46 21.80
N THR A 150 1.64 -34.77 22.62
CA THR A 150 0.53 -35.69 22.32
C THR A 150 -0.80 -35.00 22.04
N ASP A 151 -0.90 -33.69 22.29
CA ASP A 151 -2.08 -32.88 22.03
C ASP A 151 -1.73 -31.67 21.15
N ASP A 152 -2.05 -31.80 19.85
CA ASP A 152 -1.93 -30.74 18.84
C ASP A 152 -2.80 -29.50 19.15
N GLY A 153 -3.63 -29.52 20.21
CA GLY A 153 -4.42 -28.38 20.68
C GLY A 153 -3.88 -27.65 21.91
N SER A 154 -2.68 -28.00 22.39
CA SER A 154 -2.09 -27.45 23.61
C SER A 154 -0.99 -26.40 23.33
N GLY A 155 -0.69 -25.57 24.33
CA GLY A 155 0.37 -24.55 24.27
C GLY A 155 -0.12 -23.11 24.17
N ILE A 156 0.80 -22.19 24.40
CA ILE A 156 0.54 -20.74 24.41
C ILE A 156 0.22 -20.22 23.01
N GLU A 157 0.96 -20.68 22.00
CA GLU A 157 0.84 -20.35 20.60
C GLU A 157 -0.58 -20.62 20.11
N ILE A 158 -1.13 -21.80 20.42
CA ILE A 158 -2.46 -22.21 19.97
C ILE A 158 -3.54 -21.37 20.64
N ARG A 159 -3.43 -21.16 21.95
CA ARG A 159 -4.35 -20.31 22.70
C ARG A 159 -4.39 -18.89 22.10
N LEU A 160 -3.23 -18.26 21.96
CA LEU A 160 -3.11 -16.91 21.40
C LEU A 160 -3.61 -16.86 19.96
N THR A 161 -3.24 -17.83 19.13
CA THR A 161 -3.70 -17.92 17.74
C THR A 161 -5.23 -17.94 17.65
N ASN A 162 -5.89 -18.72 18.51
CA ASN A 162 -7.35 -18.78 18.53
C ASN A 162 -7.97 -17.46 19.00
N GLU A 163 -7.46 -16.86 20.08
CA GLU A 163 -7.95 -15.58 20.58
C GLU A 163 -7.74 -14.43 19.56
N PHE A 164 -6.58 -14.40 18.91
CA PHE A 164 -6.27 -13.46 17.83
C PHE A 164 -7.20 -13.64 16.63
N LYS A 165 -7.44 -14.88 16.19
CA LYS A 165 -8.37 -15.20 15.10
C LYS A 165 -9.77 -14.69 15.40
N THR A 166 -10.30 -15.01 16.58
CA THR A 166 -11.63 -14.56 17.00
C THR A 166 -11.75 -13.04 16.96
N VAL A 167 -10.79 -12.31 17.52
CA VAL A 167 -10.84 -10.84 17.50
C VAL A 167 -10.72 -10.26 16.09
N VAL A 168 -9.94 -10.88 15.20
CA VAL A 168 -9.88 -10.44 13.80
C VAL A 168 -11.20 -10.74 13.09
N ASP A 169 -11.78 -11.93 13.29
CA ASP A 169 -13.07 -12.33 12.71
C ASP A 169 -14.20 -11.40 13.13
N ASP A 170 -14.28 -11.06 14.42
CA ASP A 170 -15.28 -10.12 14.95
C ASP A 170 -15.15 -8.75 14.26
N VAL A 171 -13.92 -8.25 14.07
CA VAL A 171 -13.68 -6.98 13.38
C VAL A 171 -14.07 -7.05 11.90
N VAL A 172 -13.83 -8.18 11.22
CA VAL A 172 -14.24 -8.37 9.82
C VAL A 172 -15.75 -8.37 9.71
N GLU A 173 -16.45 -9.09 10.58
CA GLU A 173 -17.92 -9.12 10.57
C GLU A 173 -18.53 -7.75 10.86
N ASP A 174 -18.00 -7.00 11.82
CA ASP A 174 -18.41 -5.61 12.07
C ASP A 174 -18.21 -4.74 10.81
N LEU A 175 -17.07 -4.86 10.13
CA LEU A 175 -16.80 -4.13 8.89
C LEU A 175 -17.73 -4.52 7.74
N LYS A 176 -18.11 -5.81 7.62
CA LYS A 176 -19.07 -6.28 6.62
C LYS A 176 -20.46 -5.72 6.89
N ILE A 177 -20.91 -5.73 8.14
CA ILE A 177 -22.20 -5.15 8.55
C ILE A 177 -22.21 -3.65 8.23
N GLU A 178 -21.18 -2.90 8.64
CA GLU A 178 -21.08 -1.47 8.34
C GLU A 178 -21.04 -1.18 6.83
N PHE A 179 -20.37 -2.03 6.06
CA PHE A 179 -20.33 -1.92 4.60
C PHE A 179 -21.71 -2.13 3.98
N ALA A 180 -22.41 -3.19 4.39
CA ALA A 180 -23.77 -3.46 3.97
C ALA A 180 -24.71 -2.30 4.29
N GLU A 181 -24.67 -1.79 5.52
CA GLU A 181 -25.51 -0.66 5.94
C GLU A 181 -25.21 0.65 5.19
N SER A 182 -23.97 0.84 4.73
CA SER A 182 -23.55 2.09 4.08
C SER A 182 -23.62 2.07 2.56
N LEU A 183 -23.45 0.91 1.92
CA LEU A 183 -23.31 0.80 0.47
C LEU A 183 -24.42 -0.01 -0.21
N GLN A 184 -25.04 -0.99 0.46
CA GLN A 184 -26.00 -1.88 -0.20
C GLN A 184 -27.17 -1.11 -0.82
N ASP A 185 -27.73 -0.15 -0.09
CA ASP A 185 -28.83 0.69 -0.57
C ASP A 185 -28.40 1.55 -1.77
N ALA A 186 -27.18 2.11 -1.74
CA ALA A 186 -26.64 2.92 -2.83
C ALA A 186 -26.31 2.08 -4.08
N CYS A 187 -25.86 0.83 -3.89
CA CYS A 187 -25.66 -0.13 -4.96
C CYS A 187 -26.99 -0.49 -5.63
N ASN A 188 -28.03 -0.77 -4.83
CA ASN A 188 -29.36 -1.10 -5.34
C ASN A 188 -29.99 0.11 -6.06
N GLU A 189 -29.99 1.29 -5.44
CA GLU A 189 -30.49 2.53 -6.06
C GLU A 189 -29.72 2.86 -7.35
N GLY A 190 -28.39 2.69 -7.35
CA GLY A 190 -27.57 2.87 -8.54
C GLY A 190 -27.88 1.88 -9.66
N ALA A 191 -28.21 0.63 -9.31
CA ALA A 191 -28.63 -0.38 -10.27
C ALA A 191 -30.01 -0.08 -10.85
N ASP A 192 -30.96 0.37 -10.02
CA ASP A 192 -32.29 0.82 -10.46
C ASP A 192 -32.18 2.02 -11.41
N LEU A 193 -31.39 3.03 -11.06
CA LEU A 193 -31.11 4.19 -11.93
C LEU A 193 -30.46 3.76 -13.24
N ALA A 194 -29.51 2.82 -13.20
CA ALA A 194 -28.90 2.28 -14.41
C ALA A 194 -29.94 1.55 -15.29
N CYS A 195 -30.89 0.82 -14.69
CA CYS A 195 -31.99 0.20 -15.42
C CYS A 195 -32.89 1.24 -16.10
N GLU A 196 -33.29 2.28 -15.37
CA GLU A 196 -34.16 3.35 -15.87
C GLU A 196 -33.50 4.18 -16.98
N GLU A 197 -32.21 4.47 -16.85
CA GLU A 197 -31.47 5.32 -17.79
C GLU A 197 -30.85 4.55 -18.96
N ALA A 198 -30.78 3.21 -18.91
CA ALA A 198 -30.08 2.39 -19.90
C ALA A 198 -30.49 2.69 -21.35
N GLN A 199 -31.79 2.88 -21.61
CA GLN A 199 -32.27 3.21 -22.95
C GLN A 199 -31.78 4.59 -23.40
N LEU A 200 -31.89 5.60 -22.54
CA LEU A 200 -31.46 6.97 -22.83
C LEU A 200 -29.94 7.03 -23.09
N ILE A 201 -29.15 6.35 -22.26
CA ILE A 201 -27.69 6.24 -22.43
C ILE A 201 -27.36 5.58 -23.78
N CYS A 202 -28.03 4.49 -24.13
CA CYS A 202 -27.85 3.85 -25.44
C CYS A 202 -28.26 4.77 -26.60
N GLU A 203 -29.30 5.58 -26.44
CA GLU A 203 -29.72 6.53 -27.46
C GLU A 203 -28.68 7.62 -27.69
N GLU A 204 -28.13 8.17 -26.61
CA GLU A 204 -27.08 9.19 -26.61
C GLU A 204 -25.77 8.68 -27.22
N VAL A 205 -25.26 7.54 -26.74
CA VAL A 205 -23.98 6.97 -27.19
C VAL A 205 -24.07 6.47 -28.64
N LEU A 206 -25.23 5.93 -29.04
CA LEU A 206 -25.48 5.43 -30.39
C LEU A 206 -26.31 6.42 -31.21
N ASP A 207 -26.16 7.72 -30.96
CA ASP A 207 -26.93 8.73 -31.66
C ASP A 207 -26.54 8.84 -33.14
N HIS A 208 -27.48 8.49 -34.00
CA HIS A 208 -27.31 8.53 -35.45
C HIS A 208 -27.26 9.94 -36.07
N GLU A 209 -27.67 10.97 -35.34
CA GLU A 209 -27.54 12.36 -35.81
C GLU A 209 -26.08 12.82 -35.72
N ASN A 210 -25.35 12.31 -34.73
CA ASN A 210 -23.97 12.69 -34.42
C ASN A 210 -22.93 11.62 -34.77
N VAL A 211 -23.32 10.35 -34.91
CA VAL A 211 -22.42 9.21 -35.15
C VAL A 211 -22.76 8.52 -36.48
N ASP A 212 -21.74 8.36 -37.33
CA ASP A 212 -21.89 7.66 -38.61
C ASP A 212 -22.44 6.23 -38.40
N PRO A 213 -23.42 5.77 -39.20
CA PRO A 213 -24.00 4.45 -39.05
C PRO A 213 -22.98 3.29 -39.08
N HIS A 214 -21.88 3.41 -39.84
CA HIS A 214 -20.82 2.41 -39.84
C HIS A 214 -20.03 2.40 -38.53
N THR A 215 -19.87 3.56 -37.89
CA THR A 215 -19.30 3.66 -36.54
C THR A 215 -20.21 3.00 -35.51
N ILE A 216 -21.52 3.26 -35.53
CA ILE A 216 -22.48 2.57 -34.64
C ILE A 216 -22.37 1.05 -34.79
N LYS A 217 -22.28 0.58 -36.05
CA LYS A 217 -22.06 -0.84 -36.33
C LYS A 217 -20.72 -1.34 -35.77
N ALA A 218 -19.66 -0.54 -35.81
CA ALA A 218 -18.37 -0.89 -35.26
C ALA A 218 -18.42 -0.97 -33.73
N ILE A 219 -18.99 0.03 -33.04
CA ILE A 219 -19.20 0.04 -31.57
C ILE A 219 -19.90 -1.26 -31.13
N LEU A 220 -21.03 -1.59 -31.74
CA LEU A 220 -21.78 -2.81 -31.39
C LEU A 220 -21.01 -4.11 -31.70
N ARG A 221 -20.19 -4.13 -32.75
CA ARG A 221 -19.35 -5.30 -33.09
C ARG A 221 -18.14 -5.45 -32.18
N HIS A 222 -17.62 -4.35 -31.65
CA HIS A 222 -16.49 -4.31 -30.75
C HIS A 222 -16.94 -4.21 -29.28
N LYS A 223 -18.11 -4.76 -28.97
CA LYS A 223 -18.67 -4.87 -27.62
C LYS A 223 -18.67 -3.54 -26.84
N GLY A 224 -19.06 -2.45 -27.50
CA GLY A 224 -19.18 -1.13 -26.90
C GLY A 224 -17.91 -0.27 -26.95
N VAL A 225 -16.76 -0.85 -27.32
CA VAL A 225 -15.46 -0.15 -27.30
C VAL A 225 -14.92 0.06 -28.72
N PHE A 226 -14.85 1.31 -29.20
CA PHE A 226 -14.33 1.58 -30.54
C PHE A 226 -13.62 2.93 -30.67
N GLY A 227 -12.33 2.89 -30.97
CA GLY A 227 -11.54 4.08 -31.29
C GLY A 227 -11.51 5.11 -30.16
N HIS A 228 -11.87 6.35 -30.48
CA HIS A 228 -11.96 7.48 -29.52
C HIS A 228 -13.41 7.84 -29.16
N TYR A 229 -14.38 7.00 -29.53
CA TYR A 229 -15.78 7.23 -29.19
C TYR A 229 -16.05 6.86 -27.73
N ARG A 230 -17.07 7.50 -27.13
CA ARG A 230 -17.51 7.22 -25.76
C ARG A 230 -17.80 5.72 -25.61
N ASP A 231 -17.19 5.09 -24.61
CA ASP A 231 -17.38 3.67 -24.32
C ASP A 231 -18.80 3.44 -23.79
N LEU A 232 -19.53 2.55 -24.46
CA LEU A 232 -20.92 2.26 -24.09
C LEU A 232 -21.01 1.56 -22.73
N ASN A 233 -20.04 0.71 -22.38
CA ASN A 233 -20.07 -0.03 -21.12
C ASN A 233 -19.72 0.89 -19.94
N GLU A 234 -18.77 1.83 -20.13
CA GLU A 234 -18.48 2.87 -19.13
C GLU A 234 -19.69 3.79 -18.94
N ALA A 235 -20.37 4.19 -20.03
CA ALA A 235 -21.56 5.03 -19.95
C ALA A 235 -22.72 4.33 -19.22
N LEU A 236 -22.91 3.03 -19.46
CA LEU A 236 -23.93 2.22 -18.75
C LEU A 236 -23.55 1.94 -17.29
N ALA A 237 -22.27 1.96 -16.94
CA ALA A 237 -21.79 1.87 -15.55
C ALA A 237 -21.98 3.16 -14.76
N GLU A 238 -22.10 4.30 -15.45
CA GLU A 238 -22.02 5.63 -14.86
C GLU A 238 -23.08 5.90 -13.77
N PRO A 239 -24.37 5.52 -13.92
CA PRO A 239 -25.38 5.74 -12.88
C PRO A 239 -25.04 4.99 -11.59
N LEU A 240 -24.61 3.72 -11.70
CA LEU A 240 -24.19 2.90 -10.57
C LEU A 240 -22.95 3.49 -9.89
N LEU A 241 -21.91 3.82 -10.67
CA LEU A 241 -20.66 4.42 -10.16
C LEU A 241 -20.91 5.75 -9.44
N LYS A 242 -21.81 6.58 -9.96
CA LYS A 242 -22.19 7.85 -9.34
C LYS A 242 -22.90 7.63 -8.01
N ALA A 243 -23.88 6.73 -7.96
CA ALA A 243 -24.64 6.42 -6.75
C ALA A 243 -23.72 5.96 -5.61
N ILE A 244 -22.77 5.06 -5.92
CA ILE A 244 -21.87 4.50 -4.90
C ILE A 244 -20.70 5.43 -4.55
N SER A 245 -20.34 6.39 -5.39
CA SER A 245 -19.10 7.19 -5.26
C SER A 245 -18.85 7.77 -3.86
N ARG A 246 -19.90 8.35 -3.25
CA ARG A 246 -19.84 8.98 -1.92
C ARG A 246 -19.74 7.96 -0.79
N PRO A 247 -20.67 6.99 -0.64
CA PRO A 247 -20.56 5.97 0.41
C PRO A 247 -19.29 5.12 0.26
N TRP A 248 -18.89 4.77 -0.97
CA TRP A 248 -17.62 4.10 -1.28
C TRP A 248 -16.42 4.84 -0.69
N THR A 249 -16.30 6.12 -1.04
CA THR A 249 -15.22 6.97 -0.55
C THR A 249 -15.27 7.13 0.96
N GLY A 250 -16.47 7.21 1.54
CA GLY A 250 -16.69 7.29 2.99
C GLY A 250 -16.20 6.04 3.72
N PHE A 251 -16.50 4.86 3.19
CA PHE A 251 -16.09 3.58 3.76
C PHE A 251 -14.57 3.38 3.67
N PHE A 252 -13.98 3.49 2.47
CA PHE A 252 -12.55 3.23 2.27
C PHE A 252 -11.62 4.30 2.86
N ARG A 253 -12.13 5.46 3.26
CA ARG A 253 -11.35 6.46 4.03
C ARG A 253 -11.16 6.11 5.50
N ARG A 254 -11.97 5.19 6.05
CA ARG A 254 -11.86 4.75 7.44
C ARG A 254 -10.55 4.02 7.68
N ALA A 255 -10.13 3.95 8.93
CA ALA A 255 -8.98 3.18 9.34
C ALA A 255 -9.45 1.77 9.73
N PHE A 256 -9.21 0.80 8.84
CA PHE A 256 -9.58 -0.59 9.04
C PHE A 256 -8.74 -1.23 10.16
N PHE A 257 -9.34 -2.12 10.94
CA PHE A 257 -8.67 -2.93 11.96
C PHE A 257 -7.96 -2.14 13.07
N GLU A 258 -8.25 -0.85 13.26
CA GLU A 258 -7.59 -0.02 14.28
C GLU A 258 -7.83 -0.50 15.71
N SER A 259 -8.97 -1.13 15.98
CA SER A 259 -9.29 -1.75 17.27
C SER A 259 -8.26 -2.80 17.69
N LEU A 260 -7.61 -3.49 16.73
CA LEU A 260 -6.58 -4.49 17.01
C LEU A 260 -5.38 -3.93 17.77
N LYS A 261 -5.09 -2.63 17.64
CA LYS A 261 -4.02 -1.96 18.41
C LYS A 261 -4.25 -1.97 19.91
N ILE A 262 -5.50 -2.19 20.34
CA ILE A 262 -5.88 -2.25 21.76
C ILE A 262 -6.18 -3.71 22.13
N SER A 263 -6.95 -4.43 21.30
CA SER A 263 -7.40 -5.78 21.62
C SER A 263 -6.26 -6.80 21.70
N ILE A 264 -5.28 -6.74 20.78
CA ILE A 264 -4.17 -7.70 20.76
C ILE A 264 -3.24 -7.54 21.98
N PRO A 265 -2.79 -6.32 22.35
CA PRO A 265 -2.04 -6.14 23.60
C PRO A 265 -2.80 -6.62 24.83
N LEU A 266 -4.12 -6.40 24.90
CA LEU A 266 -4.94 -6.83 26.03
C LEU A 266 -5.00 -8.37 26.15
N ILE A 267 -5.11 -9.09 25.02
CA ILE A 267 -5.03 -10.56 25.00
C ILE A 267 -3.69 -11.04 25.55
N ILE A 268 -2.60 -10.41 25.13
CA ILE A 268 -1.24 -10.75 25.60
C ILE A 268 -1.11 -10.45 27.10
N GLU A 269 -1.58 -9.30 27.58
CA GLU A 269 -1.60 -8.95 29.00
C GLU A 269 -2.38 -9.98 29.83
N ASN A 270 -3.55 -10.41 29.35
CA ASN A 270 -4.37 -11.42 30.02
C ASN A 270 -3.65 -12.78 30.09
N LEU A 271 -3.00 -13.21 29.01
CA LEU A 271 -2.18 -14.43 29.02
C LEU A 271 -1.07 -14.33 30.08
N PHE A 272 -0.31 -13.24 30.09
CA PHE A 272 0.76 -13.07 31.07
C PHE A 272 0.24 -12.98 32.50
N GLN A 273 -0.95 -12.42 32.71
CA GLN A 273 -1.60 -12.42 34.01
C GLN A 273 -1.96 -13.85 34.46
N ASP A 274 -2.50 -14.68 33.57
CA ASP A 274 -2.79 -16.08 33.88
C ASP A 274 -1.51 -16.88 34.22
N VAL A 275 -0.41 -16.61 33.50
CA VAL A 275 0.89 -17.23 33.80
C VAL A 275 1.44 -16.75 35.14
N LEU A 276 1.31 -15.45 35.46
CA LEU A 276 1.73 -14.88 36.74
C LEU A 276 0.92 -15.46 37.91
N ASP A 277 -0.39 -15.64 37.76
CA ASP A 277 -1.24 -16.19 38.80
C ASP A 277 -0.90 -17.67 39.14
N GLY A 278 -0.33 -18.40 38.18
CA GLY A 278 0.20 -19.75 38.36
C GLY A 278 1.68 -19.84 38.77
N ALA A 279 2.41 -18.72 38.73
CA ALA A 279 3.84 -18.68 38.99
C ALA A 279 4.17 -18.40 40.46
N ALA A 280 5.36 -18.82 40.89
CA ALA A 280 5.90 -18.42 42.17
C ALA A 280 6.42 -16.97 42.13
N ASN A 281 6.35 -16.27 43.27
CA ASN A 281 6.73 -14.85 43.38
C ASN A 281 8.17 -14.55 42.92
N CYS A 282 9.08 -15.53 42.98
CA CYS A 282 10.47 -15.35 42.55
C CYS A 282 10.59 -15.17 41.02
N VAL A 283 9.66 -15.73 40.23
CA VAL A 283 9.63 -15.69 38.76
C VAL A 283 8.93 -14.43 38.23
N HIS A 284 8.13 -13.75 39.06
CA HIS A 284 7.36 -12.57 38.65
C HIS A 284 8.18 -11.44 38.02
N PRO A 285 9.34 -11.01 38.57
CA PRO A 285 10.13 -9.94 37.95
C PRO A 285 10.56 -10.28 36.52
N LEU A 286 10.82 -11.56 36.26
CA LEU A 286 11.23 -12.07 34.98
C LEU A 286 10.08 -12.12 33.98
N LEU A 287 8.94 -12.68 34.37
CA LEU A 287 7.70 -12.70 33.59
C LEU A 287 7.23 -11.29 33.22
N ILE A 288 7.31 -10.32 34.15
CA ILE A 288 6.96 -8.92 33.88
C ILE A 288 7.91 -8.30 32.84
N LYS A 289 9.21 -8.65 32.88
CA LYS A 289 10.19 -8.18 31.90
C LYS A 289 9.92 -8.77 30.51
N LEU A 290 9.63 -10.07 30.44
CA LEU A 290 9.24 -10.77 29.20
C LEU A 290 7.95 -10.17 28.62
N MET A 291 6.92 -9.99 29.43
CA MET A 291 5.65 -9.37 29.05
C MET A 291 5.87 -8.02 28.36
N LYS A 292 6.67 -7.14 28.96
CA LYS A 292 7.00 -5.83 28.37
C LYS A 292 7.72 -5.94 27.03
N GLY A 293 8.54 -6.99 26.86
CA GLY A 293 9.18 -7.33 25.59
C GLY A 293 8.15 -7.71 24.54
N CYS A 294 7.34 -8.73 24.84
CA CYS A 294 6.29 -9.24 23.97
C CYS A 294 5.28 -8.17 23.57
N LEU A 295 4.86 -7.28 24.49
CA LEU A 295 3.92 -6.20 24.18
C LEU A 295 4.49 -5.15 23.22
N ARG A 296 5.79 -4.85 23.34
CA ARG A 296 6.47 -3.95 22.40
C ARG A 296 6.57 -4.58 21.01
N ASP A 297 6.95 -5.86 20.96
CA ASP A 297 7.09 -6.58 19.70
C ASP A 297 5.72 -6.75 19.02
N ALA A 298 4.68 -7.11 19.79
CA ALA A 298 3.30 -7.15 19.33
C ALA A 298 2.83 -5.81 18.75
N SER A 299 3.09 -4.71 19.46
CA SER A 299 2.73 -3.36 18.98
C SER A 299 3.40 -3.02 17.64
N SER A 300 4.64 -3.46 17.45
CA SER A 300 5.37 -3.30 16.19
C SER A 300 4.78 -4.17 15.07
N THR A 301 4.54 -5.45 15.35
CA THR A 301 3.97 -6.42 14.40
C THR A 301 2.58 -5.99 13.94
N ILE A 302 1.66 -5.66 14.86
CA ILE A 302 0.32 -5.15 14.52
C ILE A 302 0.42 -3.94 13.58
N LEU A 303 1.33 -3.00 13.86
CA LEU A 303 1.49 -1.82 13.02
C LEU A 303 2.06 -2.13 11.62
N ILE A 304 2.81 -3.21 11.47
CA ILE A 304 3.29 -3.72 10.18
C ILE A 304 2.12 -4.35 9.42
N GLU A 305 1.39 -5.26 10.06
CA GLU A 305 0.25 -5.98 9.46
C GLU A 305 -0.88 -5.03 9.05
N LEU A 306 -1.25 -4.08 9.92
CA LEU A 306 -2.27 -3.08 9.60
C LEU A 306 -1.89 -2.22 8.38
N ARG A 307 -0.59 -1.93 8.19
CA ARG A 307 -0.12 -1.19 6.99
C ARG A 307 -0.10 -2.06 5.75
N ALA A 308 0.14 -3.36 5.88
CA ALA A 308 0.07 -4.30 4.77
C ALA A 308 -1.39 -4.44 4.30
N ALA A 309 -2.29 -4.78 5.21
CA ALA A 309 -3.74 -4.84 4.98
C ALA A 309 -4.29 -3.54 4.37
N ARG A 310 -3.88 -2.37 4.89
CA ARG A 310 -4.31 -1.08 4.34
C ARG A 310 -3.87 -0.87 2.88
N ARG A 311 -2.67 -1.33 2.52
CA ARG A 311 -2.19 -1.25 1.13
C ARG A 311 -2.97 -2.20 0.25
N HIS A 312 -3.14 -3.45 0.68
CA HIS A 312 -3.94 -4.46 -0.02
C HIS A 312 -5.34 -3.93 -0.36
N ILE A 313 -6.10 -3.51 0.66
CA ILE A 313 -7.45 -2.96 0.48
C ILE A 313 -7.45 -1.75 -0.47
N SER A 314 -6.44 -0.87 -0.37
CA SER A 314 -6.36 0.33 -1.21
C SER A 314 -6.05 0.04 -2.68
N GLU A 315 -5.35 -1.05 -2.97
CA GLU A 315 -5.00 -1.51 -4.31
C GLU A 315 -6.19 -2.25 -4.93
N GLU A 316 -6.76 -3.21 -4.20
CA GLU A 316 -7.89 -4.01 -4.67
C GLU A 316 -9.15 -3.19 -4.89
N GLN A 317 -9.49 -2.23 -4.01
CA GLN A 317 -10.66 -1.37 -4.25
C GLN A 317 -10.53 -0.53 -5.54
N LYS A 318 -9.31 -0.15 -5.94
CA LYS A 318 -9.10 0.54 -7.23
C LYS A 318 -9.23 -0.40 -8.40
N ALA A 319 -8.77 -1.65 -8.25
CA ALA A 319 -8.92 -2.68 -9.26
C ALA A 319 -10.42 -2.98 -9.48
N LEU A 320 -11.17 -3.19 -8.40
CA LEU A 320 -12.61 -3.40 -8.40
C LEU A 320 -13.37 -2.22 -9.03
N SER A 321 -13.08 -0.98 -8.61
CA SER A 321 -13.71 0.20 -9.22
C SER A 321 -13.49 0.27 -10.75
N ARG A 322 -12.35 -0.21 -11.25
CA ARG A 322 -12.03 -0.24 -12.69
C ARG A 322 -12.63 -1.45 -13.41
N SER A 323 -12.98 -2.52 -12.72
CA SER A 323 -13.56 -3.73 -13.33
C SER A 323 -15.07 -3.62 -13.54
N ILE A 324 -15.76 -2.70 -12.84
CA ILE A 324 -17.23 -2.51 -12.95
C ILE A 324 -17.70 -2.36 -14.41
N PRO A 325 -17.12 -1.50 -15.27
CA PRO A 325 -17.53 -1.43 -16.68
C PRO A 325 -17.30 -2.72 -17.46
N GLU A 326 -16.22 -3.46 -17.15
CA GLU A 326 -15.92 -4.74 -17.79
C GLU A 326 -16.94 -5.81 -17.39
N HIS A 327 -17.40 -5.82 -16.14
CA HIS A 327 -18.45 -6.75 -15.70
C HIS A 327 -19.79 -6.47 -16.38
N ILE A 328 -20.15 -5.20 -16.57
CA ILE A 328 -21.34 -4.82 -17.36
C ILE A 328 -21.20 -5.28 -18.81
N LYS A 329 -20.01 -5.14 -19.40
CA LYS A 329 -19.72 -5.63 -20.76
C LYS A 329 -19.87 -7.15 -20.86
N GLU A 330 -19.44 -7.90 -19.85
CA GLU A 330 -19.65 -9.35 -19.77
C GLU A 330 -21.13 -9.70 -19.68
N GLY A 331 -21.91 -8.99 -18.85
CA GLY A 331 -23.36 -9.13 -18.78
C GLY A 331 -24.07 -8.83 -20.11
N LEU A 332 -23.53 -7.90 -20.89
CA LEU A 332 -24.02 -7.50 -22.22
C LEU A 332 -23.52 -8.40 -23.37
N ASP A 333 -22.64 -9.38 -23.12
CA ASP A 333 -21.98 -10.16 -24.17
C ASP A 333 -22.98 -10.83 -25.11
N GLU A 334 -24.05 -11.39 -24.55
CA GLU A 334 -25.13 -12.02 -25.31
C GLU A 334 -25.96 -11.00 -26.13
N CYS A 335 -26.12 -9.77 -25.64
CA CYS A 335 -26.78 -8.68 -26.39
C CYS A 335 -25.94 -8.28 -27.60
N TYR A 336 -24.62 -8.13 -27.42
CA TYR A 336 -23.69 -7.82 -28.50
C TYR A 336 -23.66 -8.94 -29.56
N LYS A 337 -23.58 -10.22 -29.13
CA LYS A 337 -23.60 -11.38 -30.03
C LYS A 337 -24.87 -11.44 -30.86
N HIS A 338 -26.04 -11.34 -30.20
CA HIS A 338 -27.33 -11.40 -30.89
C HIS A 338 -27.42 -10.36 -32.02
N VAL A 339 -27.03 -9.11 -31.74
CA VAL A 339 -27.11 -8.01 -32.72
C VAL A 339 -26.06 -8.14 -33.83
N ALA A 340 -24.89 -8.70 -33.52
CA ALA A 340 -23.86 -9.01 -34.51
C ALA A 340 -24.31 -10.12 -35.50
N GLU A 341 -25.07 -11.10 -35.02
CA GLU A 341 -25.59 -12.24 -35.79
C GLU A 341 -26.82 -11.90 -36.65
N LEU A 342 -27.50 -10.79 -36.36
CA LEU A 342 -28.62 -10.31 -37.19
C LEU A 342 -28.15 -10.08 -38.64
N ASN A 343 -28.61 -10.97 -39.53
CA ASN A 343 -28.38 -10.95 -40.97
C ASN A 343 -29.17 -9.85 -41.71
N LEU A 344 -29.24 -8.65 -41.12
CA LEU A 344 -29.89 -7.48 -41.69
C LEU A 344 -28.97 -6.81 -42.72
N ARG A 345 -29.48 -6.67 -43.95
CA ARG A 345 -28.83 -5.98 -45.08
C ARG A 345 -29.74 -4.87 -45.62
N GLY A 346 -29.13 -3.87 -46.26
CA GLY A 346 -29.85 -2.77 -46.91
C GLY A 346 -30.12 -1.55 -46.03
N ARG A 347 -30.86 -0.58 -46.59
CA ARG A 347 -31.18 0.70 -45.96
C ARG A 347 -31.95 0.47 -44.65
N GLY A 348 -31.55 1.17 -43.58
CA GLY A 348 -32.16 1.04 -42.24
C GLY A 348 -31.74 -0.19 -41.42
N SER A 349 -30.84 -1.05 -41.94
CA SER A 349 -30.37 -2.23 -41.21
C SER A 349 -29.64 -1.90 -39.89
N ILE A 350 -28.95 -0.76 -39.83
CA ILE A 350 -28.22 -0.32 -38.64
C ILE A 350 -29.19 0.16 -37.54
N MET A 351 -30.25 0.89 -37.91
CA MET A 351 -31.31 1.28 -36.96
C MET A 351 -32.04 0.07 -36.40
N LYS A 352 -32.30 -0.94 -37.23
CA LYS A 352 -32.88 -2.20 -36.76
C LYS A 352 -31.96 -2.95 -35.79
N ARG A 353 -30.64 -2.88 -35.99
CA ARG A 353 -29.66 -3.44 -35.04
C ARG A 353 -29.64 -2.67 -33.72
N LYS A 354 -29.61 -1.32 -33.77
CA LYS A 354 -29.72 -0.46 -32.58
C LYS A 354 -30.99 -0.78 -31.80
N ALA A 355 -32.14 -0.81 -32.47
CA ALA A 355 -33.42 -1.11 -31.83
C ALA A 355 -33.47 -2.53 -31.23
N ALA A 356 -32.88 -3.53 -31.89
CA ALA A 356 -32.76 -4.88 -31.34
C ALA A 356 -31.89 -4.90 -30.08
N PHE A 357 -30.73 -4.22 -30.11
CA PHE A 357 -29.83 -4.10 -28.97
C PHE A 357 -30.53 -3.46 -27.76
N MET A 358 -31.21 -2.34 -27.98
CA MET A 358 -31.94 -1.63 -26.92
C MET A 358 -33.05 -2.51 -26.32
N LYS A 359 -33.76 -3.29 -27.14
CA LYS A 359 -34.77 -4.25 -26.66
C LYS A 359 -34.16 -5.37 -25.82
N ASP A 360 -32.96 -5.84 -26.16
CA ASP A 360 -32.27 -6.87 -25.36
C ASP A 360 -31.80 -6.32 -24.02
N ILE A 361 -31.28 -5.09 -24.01
CA ILE A 361 -30.92 -4.39 -22.78
C ILE A 361 -32.15 -4.23 -21.88
N ASP A 362 -33.26 -3.74 -22.42
CA ASP A 362 -34.51 -3.55 -21.67
C ASP A 362 -34.99 -4.84 -20.97
N ARG A 363 -34.76 -5.99 -21.60
CA ARG A 363 -35.13 -7.31 -21.04
C ARG A 363 -34.16 -7.82 -19.96
N ARG A 364 -32.91 -7.35 -19.97
CA ARG A 364 -31.82 -7.92 -19.16
C ARG A 364 -31.20 -6.92 -18.18
N SER A 365 -31.61 -5.65 -18.23
CA SER A 365 -31.06 -4.55 -17.44
C SER A 365 -31.04 -4.88 -15.97
N GLU A 366 -32.16 -5.33 -15.39
CA GLU A 366 -32.23 -5.74 -13.99
C GLU A 366 -31.14 -6.76 -13.64
N THR A 367 -31.04 -7.84 -14.41
CA THR A 367 -30.05 -8.90 -14.15
C THR A 367 -28.62 -8.40 -14.27
N ILE A 368 -28.33 -7.53 -15.25
CA ILE A 368 -26.96 -7.02 -15.48
C ILE A 368 -26.58 -6.05 -14.36
N PHE A 369 -27.42 -5.05 -14.07
CA PHE A 369 -27.07 -3.99 -13.13
C PHE A 369 -27.17 -4.44 -11.68
N HIS A 370 -28.19 -5.22 -11.29
CA HIS A 370 -28.24 -5.81 -9.95
C HIS A 370 -27.19 -6.89 -9.75
N GLY A 371 -26.89 -7.69 -10.78
CA GLY A 371 -25.77 -8.64 -10.73
C GLY A 371 -24.42 -7.93 -10.54
N THR A 372 -24.24 -6.75 -11.17
CA THR A 372 -23.05 -5.91 -10.95
C THR A 372 -23.02 -5.35 -9.52
N ALA A 373 -24.15 -4.90 -8.98
CA ALA A 373 -24.26 -4.45 -7.59
C ALA A 373 -23.93 -5.57 -6.59
N GLU A 374 -24.43 -6.79 -6.81
CA GLU A 374 -24.12 -7.97 -6.00
C GLU A 374 -22.64 -8.33 -6.07
N MET A 375 -22.05 -8.33 -7.28
CA MET A 375 -20.62 -8.57 -7.48
C MET A 375 -19.76 -7.58 -6.68
N ILE A 376 -20.10 -6.28 -6.71
CA ILE A 376 -19.38 -5.26 -5.92
C ILE A 376 -19.40 -5.61 -4.43
N MET A 377 -20.53 -6.07 -3.91
CA MET A 377 -20.66 -6.44 -2.50
C MET A 377 -19.80 -7.66 -2.15
N THR A 378 -19.87 -8.70 -2.98
CA THR A 378 -19.08 -9.93 -2.81
C THR A 378 -17.57 -9.64 -2.84
N GLU A 379 -17.10 -8.92 -3.84
CA GLU A 379 -15.67 -8.63 -4.01
C GLU A 379 -15.12 -7.78 -2.86
N VAL A 380 -15.89 -6.84 -2.31
CA VAL A 380 -15.43 -6.09 -1.11
C VAL A 380 -15.32 -7.01 0.10
N TYR A 381 -16.24 -7.96 0.28
CA TYR A 381 -16.11 -8.94 1.36
C TYR A 381 -14.87 -9.82 1.20
N GLU A 382 -14.57 -10.25 -0.03
CA GLU A 382 -13.34 -11.00 -0.33
C GLU A 382 -12.08 -10.18 -0.03
N ILE A 383 -12.05 -8.89 -0.42
CA ILE A 383 -10.95 -7.98 -0.10
C ILE A 383 -10.72 -7.85 1.42
N LEU A 384 -11.79 -7.81 2.22
CA LEU A 384 -11.70 -7.73 3.68
C LEU A 384 -11.20 -9.05 4.28
N GLU A 385 -11.65 -10.20 3.77
CA GLU A 385 -11.22 -11.53 4.21
C GLU A 385 -9.75 -11.82 3.88
N ASP A 386 -9.31 -11.45 2.69
CA ASP A 386 -7.91 -11.59 2.28
C ASP A 386 -6.99 -10.75 3.17
N ALA A 387 -7.38 -9.50 3.43
CA ALA A 387 -6.66 -8.62 4.35
C ALA A 387 -6.63 -9.19 5.78
N ALA A 388 -7.72 -9.82 6.22
CA ALA A 388 -7.79 -10.46 7.53
C ALA A 388 -6.91 -11.72 7.61
N THR A 389 -6.82 -12.49 6.54
CA THR A 389 -5.95 -13.67 6.47
C THR A 389 -4.47 -13.28 6.54
N GLU A 390 -4.08 -12.17 5.89
CA GLU A 390 -2.72 -11.61 6.03
C GLU A 390 -2.43 -11.24 7.49
N ILE A 391 -3.34 -10.51 8.16
CA ILE A 391 -3.20 -10.14 9.56
C ILE A 391 -3.13 -11.39 10.47
N LYS A 392 -4.01 -12.37 10.27
CA LYS A 392 -4.03 -13.62 11.05
C LYS A 392 -2.69 -14.36 10.95
N SER A 393 -2.11 -14.45 9.75
CA SER A 393 -0.81 -15.10 9.56
C SER A 393 0.31 -14.36 10.30
N GLY A 394 0.32 -13.03 10.28
CA GLY A 394 1.28 -12.23 11.06
C GLY A 394 1.11 -12.41 12.58
N LEU A 395 -0.13 -12.52 13.05
CA LEU A 395 -0.45 -12.75 14.46
C LEU A 395 -0.16 -14.19 14.92
N GLU A 396 -0.29 -15.19 14.04
CA GLU A 396 0.16 -16.57 14.28
C GLU A 396 1.68 -16.61 14.51
N SER A 397 2.45 -15.93 13.67
CA SER A 397 3.90 -15.81 13.87
C SER A 397 4.24 -15.15 15.20
N LEU A 398 3.52 -14.08 15.57
CA LEU A 398 3.69 -13.41 16.86
C LEU A 398 3.37 -14.34 18.04
N ALA A 399 2.33 -15.17 17.93
CA ALA A 399 1.97 -16.14 18.96
C ALA A 399 3.10 -17.16 19.17
N GLY A 400 3.70 -17.67 18.08
CA GLY A 400 4.85 -18.56 18.14
C GLY A 400 6.09 -17.89 18.76
N ASP A 401 6.37 -16.64 18.41
CA ASP A 401 7.46 -15.86 19.01
C ASP A 401 7.26 -15.65 20.52
N ILE A 402 6.01 -15.41 20.96
CA ILE A 402 5.67 -15.28 22.38
C ILE A 402 5.87 -16.61 23.11
N GLU A 403 5.37 -17.73 22.57
CA GLU A 403 5.60 -19.06 23.16
C GLU A 403 7.09 -19.38 23.27
N ALA A 404 7.86 -19.13 22.21
CA ALA A 404 9.31 -19.35 22.22
C ALA A 404 10.00 -18.53 23.31
N ASN A 405 9.65 -17.24 23.44
CA ASN A 405 10.19 -16.37 24.48
C ASN A 405 9.84 -16.83 25.90
N ILE A 406 8.61 -17.27 26.14
CA ILE A 406 8.20 -17.78 27.46
C ILE A 406 8.88 -19.14 27.74
N SER A 407 9.04 -19.98 26.72
CA SER A 407 9.67 -21.30 26.86
C SER A 407 11.12 -21.25 27.33
N THR A 408 11.82 -20.13 27.04
CA THR A 408 13.18 -19.90 27.56
C THR A 408 13.30 -19.98 29.09
N LEU A 409 12.18 -19.80 29.81
CA LEU A 409 12.12 -19.92 31.27
C LEU A 409 12.31 -21.36 31.78
N TRP A 410 12.04 -22.37 30.95
CA TRP A 410 12.02 -23.78 31.36
C TRP A 410 12.71 -24.72 30.38
N GLU A 411 13.51 -24.16 29.47
CA GLU A 411 14.45 -24.92 28.65
C GLU A 411 15.63 -25.38 29.52
N ASP A 412 15.85 -26.70 29.53
CA ASP A 412 16.98 -27.30 30.21
C ASP A 412 18.27 -26.91 29.50
N VAL A 413 19.00 -26.06 30.17
CA VAL A 413 20.24 -25.50 29.74
C VAL A 413 21.36 -26.43 30.18
N GLN A 414 22.09 -27.01 29.22
CA GLN A 414 23.26 -27.81 29.56
C GLN A 414 24.28 -26.90 30.29
N SER A 415 24.83 -27.44 31.38
CA SER A 415 25.67 -26.70 32.33
C SER A 415 27.12 -27.15 32.26
N ASP A 416 27.58 -27.53 31.07
CA ASP A 416 28.99 -27.88 30.89
C ASP A 416 29.86 -26.61 30.85
N ALA A 417 31.15 -26.76 31.19
CA ALA A 417 32.05 -25.61 31.31
C ALA A 417 32.29 -24.87 29.98
N LEU A 418 32.02 -25.53 28.84
CA LEU A 418 32.18 -24.92 27.51
C LEU A 418 30.97 -24.06 27.18
N GLU A 419 29.78 -24.48 27.58
CA GLU A 419 28.52 -23.78 27.38
C GLU A 419 28.37 -22.56 28.27
N ILE A 420 28.81 -22.64 29.53
CA ILE A 420 28.90 -21.45 30.42
C ILE A 420 29.80 -20.39 29.77
N LYS A 421 30.94 -20.81 29.22
CA LYS A 421 31.87 -19.90 28.54
C LYS A 421 31.31 -19.36 27.21
N ALA A 422 30.56 -20.18 26.48
CA ALA A 422 29.89 -19.75 25.25
C ALA A 422 28.77 -18.74 25.56
N ARG A 423 28.06 -18.92 26.67
CA ARG A 423 27.06 -17.99 27.19
C ARG A 423 27.68 -16.65 27.58
N GLU A 424 28.72 -16.66 28.40
CA GLU A 424 29.43 -15.41 28.74
C GLU A 424 29.85 -14.65 27.48
N TYR A 425 30.42 -15.35 26.48
CA TYR A 425 30.78 -14.73 25.21
C TYR A 425 29.57 -14.18 24.43
N ALA A 426 28.46 -14.92 24.37
CA ALA A 426 27.24 -14.48 23.69
C ALA A 426 26.60 -13.27 24.39
N ARG A 427 26.64 -13.23 25.73
CA ARG A 427 26.19 -12.09 26.54
C ARG A 427 27.01 -10.84 26.24
N ASP A 428 28.34 -10.96 26.27
CA ASP A 428 29.25 -9.86 25.97
C ASP A 428 29.00 -9.33 24.55
N CYS A 429 28.87 -10.22 23.57
CA CYS A 429 28.58 -9.84 22.18
C CYS A 429 27.22 -9.14 22.03
N ALA A 430 26.19 -9.60 22.74
CA ALA A 430 24.88 -8.97 22.71
C ALA A 430 24.91 -7.58 23.36
N GLU A 431 25.66 -7.42 24.46
CA GLU A 431 25.85 -6.14 25.12
C GLU A 431 26.62 -5.14 24.23
N ASP A 432 27.68 -5.59 23.56
CA ASP A 432 28.43 -4.78 22.58
C ASP A 432 27.52 -4.27 21.46
N VAL A 433 26.69 -5.16 20.88
CA VAL A 433 25.73 -4.78 19.84
C VAL A 433 24.71 -3.76 20.36
N LEU A 434 24.19 -3.92 21.59
CA LEU A 434 23.27 -2.96 22.19
C LEU A 434 23.92 -1.58 22.39
N GLN A 435 25.19 -1.54 22.82
CA GLN A 435 25.93 -0.29 22.96
C GLN A 435 26.18 0.38 21.60
N GLU A 436 26.53 -0.39 20.57
CA GLU A 436 26.73 0.14 19.21
C GLU A 436 25.43 0.68 18.61
N VAL A 437 24.31 -0.03 18.78
CA VAL A 437 22.99 0.41 18.32
C VAL A 437 22.57 1.70 19.03
N GLN A 438 22.83 1.84 20.33
CA GLN A 438 22.57 3.07 21.06
C GLN A 438 23.43 4.24 20.53
N SER A 439 24.73 4.02 20.31
CA SER A 439 25.61 5.02 19.70
C SER A 439 25.15 5.43 18.30
N CYS A 440 24.60 4.49 17.53
CA CYS A 440 24.05 4.78 16.21
C CYS A 440 22.75 5.59 16.27
N HIS A 441 21.86 5.33 17.24
CA HIS A 441 20.69 6.16 17.50
C HIS A 441 21.09 7.60 17.85
N ASP A 442 22.05 7.79 18.76
CA ASP A 442 22.53 9.12 19.17
C ASP A 442 23.12 9.91 17.98
N LYS A 443 23.84 9.22 17.09
CA LYS A 443 24.37 9.80 15.85
C LYS A 443 23.28 10.12 14.82
N MET A 444 22.25 9.28 14.71
CA MET A 444 21.10 9.55 13.85
C MET A 444 20.34 10.79 14.32
N ASP A 445 20.08 10.90 15.61
CA ASP A 445 19.42 12.07 16.21
C ASP A 445 20.23 13.35 15.99
N ALA A 446 21.57 13.26 16.01
CA ALA A 446 22.45 14.38 15.69
C ALA A 446 22.51 14.73 14.18
N TYR A 447 22.28 13.74 13.30
CA TYR A 447 22.33 13.92 11.83
C TYR A 447 21.00 14.44 11.26
N PHE A 448 19.88 14.20 11.94
CA PHE A 448 18.54 14.67 11.56
C PHE A 448 17.89 15.54 12.66
N PRO A 449 18.46 16.72 12.99
CA PRO A 449 17.96 17.54 14.10
C PRO A 449 16.55 18.15 13.86
N ASP A 450 16.12 18.30 12.60
CA ASP A 450 14.99 19.17 12.22
C ASP A 450 13.71 18.45 11.71
N LEU A 451 13.44 17.21 12.17
CA LEU A 451 12.21 16.51 11.77
C LEU A 451 11.28 16.12 12.93
N ARG A 452 11.66 16.35 14.20
CA ARG A 452 10.75 16.13 15.33
C ARG A 452 9.64 17.20 15.46
N ASP A 453 9.82 18.38 14.85
CA ASP A 453 8.82 19.47 14.86
C ASP A 453 8.18 19.79 13.49
N ASN A 454 8.61 19.12 12.42
CA ASN A 454 7.91 19.15 11.14
C ASN A 454 7.43 17.74 10.80
N SER A 455 6.43 17.29 11.57
CA SER A 455 5.40 16.50 10.91
C SER A 455 4.96 17.29 9.67
N PRO A 456 4.85 16.68 8.47
CA PRO A 456 3.92 17.19 7.48
C PRO A 456 2.51 16.95 8.04
N SER A 457 2.17 17.67 9.12
CA SER A 457 0.80 17.98 9.46
C SER A 457 0.25 18.74 8.25
N SER A 458 -0.84 18.21 7.70
CA SER A 458 -1.46 18.60 6.44
C SER A 458 -0.74 18.14 5.16
N PHE A 459 -1.10 16.94 4.71
CA PHE A 459 -1.63 16.87 3.35
C PHE A 459 -2.93 17.67 3.34
N PRO A 460 -3.05 18.77 2.58
CA PRO A 460 -4.34 19.38 2.35
C PRO A 460 -5.14 18.45 1.46
N VAL A 461 -6.28 17.99 1.98
CA VAL A 461 -7.41 17.49 1.18
C VAL A 461 -7.86 18.57 0.20
#